data_AF-A0A3G8YFM3-F1
#
_entry.id   AF-A0A3G8YFM3-F1
#
_cell.length_a   1.000
_cell.length_b   1.000
_cell.length_c   1.000
_cell.angle_alpha   90.00
_cell.angle_beta   90.00
_cell.angle_gamma   90.00
#
_symmetry.space_group_name_H-M   'P 1'
#
loop_
_entity.id
_entity.type
_entity.pdbx_description
1 polymer ?
#
loop_
_entity_poly.entity_id
_entity_poly.type
_entity_poly.pdbx_seq_one_letter_code
_entity_poly.pdbx_strand_id
1 'polypeptide(L)'
;MVKATAYSSDVGQTDNSPFVTATGTRVRPGVIALSRDLLRIFPYGSRVTLQDSAGLLNGRTFIVEDTMNVRISNTIDIWMGSRAQAYQWGVRSVTITAVR
;
A
#
# COMPACT_ATOMS: atom_id res chain seq x y z
N MET A 1 -7.35 -5.25 12.21
CA MET A 1 -7.04 -5.89 10.92
C MET A 1 -7.62 -5.05 9.80
N VAL A 2 -6.94 -5.00 8.67
CA VAL A 2 -7.32 -4.21 7.48
C VAL A 2 -7.19 -5.08 6.23
N LYS A 3 -7.90 -4.72 5.16
CA LYS A 3 -7.76 -5.39 3.87
C LYS A 3 -6.46 -4.93 3.19
N ALA A 4 -5.68 -5.85 2.66
CA ALA A 4 -4.50 -5.57 1.85
C ALA A 4 -4.72 -6.05 0.40
N THR A 5 -4.59 -5.12 -0.52
CA THR A 5 -4.55 -5.38 -1.98
C THR A 5 -3.15 -5.07 -2.51
N ALA A 6 -2.95 -5.29 -3.80
CA ALA A 6 -1.76 -4.82 -4.49
C ALA A 6 -2.14 -4.11 -5.78
N TYR A 7 -1.37 -3.09 -6.13
CA TYR A 7 -1.48 -2.36 -7.37
C TYR A 7 -0.13 -2.29 -8.06
N SER A 8 -0.15 -2.08 -9.37
CA SER A 8 1.02 -1.80 -10.18
C SER A 8 0.80 -0.50 -10.96
N SER A 9 1.88 0.21 -11.26
CA SER A 9 1.88 1.46 -12.05
C SER A 9 1.59 1.25 -13.54
N ASP A 10 0.68 0.32 -13.86
CA ASP A 10 0.16 0.13 -15.19
C ASP A 10 -0.79 1.29 -15.51
N VAL A 11 -0.65 1.90 -16.68
CA VAL A 11 -1.37 3.11 -17.10
C VAL A 11 -2.89 2.90 -17.07
N GLY A 12 -3.36 1.65 -17.15
CA GLY A 12 -4.79 1.30 -17.01
C GLY A 12 -5.35 1.34 -15.59
N GLN A 13 -4.52 1.56 -14.55
CA GLN A 13 -4.94 1.56 -13.14
C GLN A 13 -4.64 2.86 -12.38
N THR A 14 -4.04 3.85 -13.04
CA THR A 14 -3.55 5.09 -12.42
C THR A 14 -3.86 6.29 -13.33
N ASP A 15 -3.73 7.51 -12.80
CA ASP A 15 -3.92 8.74 -13.58
C ASP A 15 -2.75 8.97 -14.56
N ASN A 16 -2.66 10.17 -15.16
CA ASN A 16 -1.61 10.53 -16.11
C ASN A 16 -0.17 10.47 -15.54
N SER A 17 0.04 10.16 -14.25
CA SER A 17 1.34 10.05 -13.57
C SER A 17 1.48 8.73 -12.78
N PRO A 18 1.46 7.57 -13.46
CA PRO A 18 1.36 6.23 -12.84
C PRO A 18 2.48 5.89 -11.83
N PHE A 19 3.61 6.60 -11.90
CA PHE A 19 4.80 6.37 -11.10
C PHE A 19 5.03 7.42 -10.01
N VAL A 20 4.13 8.38 -9.84
CA VAL A 20 4.22 9.46 -8.84
C VAL A 20 3.22 9.19 -7.73
N THR A 21 3.68 9.17 -6.48
CA THR A 21 2.83 8.96 -5.30
C THR A 21 2.10 10.26 -4.91
N ALA A 22 1.11 10.17 -4.03
CA ALA A 22 0.43 11.35 -3.48
C ALA A 22 1.37 12.34 -2.75
N THR A 23 2.57 11.91 -2.32
CA THR A 23 3.60 12.79 -1.73
C THR A 23 4.60 13.35 -2.74
N GLY A 24 4.45 13.05 -4.03
CA GLY A 24 5.33 13.53 -5.11
C GLY A 24 6.62 12.72 -5.28
N THR A 25 6.75 11.57 -4.60
CA THR A 25 7.89 10.66 -4.76
C THR A 25 7.67 9.68 -5.92
N ARG A 26 8.73 9.00 -6.36
CA ARG A 26 8.58 7.86 -7.29
C ARG A 26 8.24 6.59 -6.52
N VAL A 27 7.34 5.80 -7.09
CA VAL A 27 7.01 4.46 -6.60
C VAL A 27 8.25 3.55 -6.57
N ARG A 28 8.32 2.69 -5.56
CA ARG A 28 9.40 1.74 -5.33
C ARG A 28 8.95 0.63 -4.37
N PRO A 29 9.63 -0.53 -4.33
CA PRO A 29 9.30 -1.57 -3.35
C PRO A 29 9.28 -1.01 -1.92
N GLY A 30 8.20 -1.29 -1.19
CA GLY A 30 7.99 -0.80 0.17
C GLY A 30 7.07 0.42 0.28
N VAL A 31 6.68 1.04 -0.83
CA VAL A 31 5.62 2.07 -0.83
C VAL A 31 4.25 1.42 -0.69
N ILE A 32 3.39 2.02 0.14
CA ILE A 32 1.98 1.65 0.28
C ILE A 32 1.07 2.86 0.13
N ALA A 33 -0.13 2.60 -0.39
CA ALA A 33 -1.26 3.50 -0.36
C ALA A 33 -2.18 3.15 0.80
N LEU A 34 -2.69 4.16 1.52
CA LEU A 34 -3.69 3.97 2.56
C LEU A 34 -5.04 4.59 2.17
N SER A 35 -6.13 3.93 2.56
CA SER A 35 -7.44 4.57 2.61
C SER A 35 -7.42 5.76 3.58
N ARG A 36 -8.27 6.76 3.34
CA ARG A 36 -8.20 8.06 4.04
C ARG A 36 -8.46 7.95 5.55
N ASP A 37 -9.25 6.98 5.97
CA ASP A 37 -9.47 6.64 7.38
C ASP A 37 -8.21 6.10 8.05
N LEU A 38 -7.44 5.24 7.37
CA LEU A 38 -6.16 4.75 7.87
C LEU A 38 -5.07 5.82 7.83
N LEU A 39 -5.08 6.70 6.82
CA LEU A 39 -4.12 7.80 6.69
C LEU A 39 -4.22 8.80 7.87
N ARG A 40 -5.39 8.95 8.50
CA ARG A 40 -5.55 9.76 9.72
C ARG A 40 -4.84 9.15 10.94
N ILE A 41 -4.60 7.84 10.91
CA ILE A 41 -3.95 7.08 12.00
C ILE A 41 -2.46 6.91 11.68
N PHE A 42 -2.11 6.69 10.42
CA PHE A 42 -0.76 6.55 9.90
C PHE A 42 -0.53 7.58 8.80
N PRO A 43 -0.17 8.83 9.16
CA PRO A 43 0.06 9.90 8.20
C PRO A 43 1.16 9.58 7.19
N TYR A 44 1.22 10.32 6.09
CA TYR A 44 2.32 10.22 5.13
C TYR A 44 3.69 10.29 5.82
N GLY A 45 4.64 9.49 5.32
CA GLY A 45 5.96 9.30 5.90
C GLY A 45 6.00 8.30 7.06
N SER A 46 4.85 7.84 7.57
CA SER A 46 4.82 6.79 8.59
C SER A 46 5.52 5.53 8.08
N ARG A 47 6.42 4.99 8.92
CA ARG A 47 6.99 3.66 8.74
C ARG A 47 6.11 2.64 9.44
N VAL A 48 5.70 1.59 8.74
CA VAL A 48 4.80 0.58 9.27
C VAL A 48 5.29 -0.82 8.94
N THR A 49 4.98 -1.79 9.80
CA THR A 49 5.08 -3.21 9.49
C THR A 49 3.70 -3.75 9.18
N LEU A 50 3.66 -4.76 8.29
CA LEU A 50 2.46 -5.49 7.93
C LEU A 50 2.67 -6.96 8.27
N GLN A 51 1.66 -7.59 8.86
CA GLN A 51 1.68 -9.02 9.19
C GLN A 51 0.44 -9.69 8.60
N ASP A 52 0.65 -10.73 7.80
CA ASP A 52 -0.39 -11.63 7.29
C ASP A 52 -0.26 -13.02 7.93
N SER A 53 -1.29 -13.84 7.80
CA SER A 53 -1.29 -15.19 8.40
C SER A 53 -0.28 -16.15 7.77
N ALA A 54 0.15 -15.89 6.53
CA ALA A 54 1.13 -16.69 5.82
C ALA A 54 2.59 -16.24 6.10
N GLY A 55 2.79 -15.15 6.84
CA GLY A 55 4.11 -14.62 7.18
C GLY A 55 4.89 -14.02 6.00
N LEU A 56 4.25 -13.76 4.87
CA LEU A 56 4.88 -13.23 3.66
C LEU A 56 5.36 -11.78 3.82
N LEU A 57 4.77 -11.06 4.77
CA LEU A 57 5.11 -9.67 5.06
C LEU A 57 5.96 -9.50 6.33
N ASN A 58 6.23 -10.58 7.07
CA ASN A 58 6.90 -10.52 8.36
C ASN A 58 8.31 -9.90 8.24
N GLY A 59 8.61 -8.98 9.14
CA GLY A 59 9.92 -8.28 9.18
C GLY A 59 10.11 -7.21 8.11
N ARG A 60 9.14 -6.98 7.22
CA ARG A 60 9.21 -5.94 6.19
C ARG A 60 8.66 -4.62 6.71
N THR A 61 9.40 -3.55 6.46
CA THR A 61 8.95 -2.17 6.72
C THR A 61 8.46 -1.53 5.42
N PHE A 62 7.35 -0.82 5.53
CA PHE A 62 6.70 -0.08 4.47
C PHE A 62 6.61 1.40 4.83
N ILE A 63 6.51 2.25 3.83
CA ILE A 63 6.37 3.71 4.01
C ILE A 63 5.06 4.15 3.36
N VAL A 64 4.25 4.88 4.13
CA VAL A 64 3.02 5.50 3.64
C VAL A 64 3.38 6.70 2.78
N GLU A 65 3.24 6.58 1.46
CA GLU A 65 3.53 7.68 0.53
C GLU A 65 2.36 7.97 -0.43
N ASP A 66 1.33 7.14 -0.43
CA ASP A 66 0.24 7.24 -1.39
C ASP A 66 -1.13 7.14 -0.71
N THR A 67 -2.19 7.55 -1.40
CA THR A 67 -3.55 7.47 -0.88
C THR A 67 -4.53 6.90 -1.89
N MET A 68 -5.47 6.12 -1.38
CA MET A 68 -6.50 5.50 -2.20
C MET A 68 -7.64 6.49 -2.50
N ASN A 69 -8.46 6.14 -3.50
CA ASN A 69 -9.68 6.88 -3.80
C ASN A 69 -10.58 7.01 -2.56
N VAL A 70 -11.25 8.16 -2.40
CA VAL A 70 -12.08 8.51 -1.24
C VAL A 70 -13.18 7.49 -0.91
N ARG A 71 -13.66 6.71 -1.88
CA ARG A 71 -14.68 5.68 -1.67
C ARG A 71 -14.18 4.42 -0.95
N ILE A 72 -12.86 4.25 -0.85
CA ILE A 72 -12.24 3.06 -0.26
C ILE A 72 -11.94 3.36 1.22
N SER A 73 -12.29 2.42 2.09
CA SER A 73 -12.05 2.48 3.53
C SER A 73 -11.39 1.20 4.04
N ASN A 74 -10.76 1.28 5.21
CA ASN A 74 -10.12 0.17 5.92
C ASN A 74 -9.23 -0.73 5.03
N THR A 75 -8.50 -0.13 4.09
CA THR A 75 -7.74 -0.83 3.05
C THR A 75 -6.34 -0.24 2.88
N ILE A 76 -5.37 -1.12 2.68
CA ILE A 76 -3.99 -0.84 2.29
C ILE A 76 -3.78 -1.38 0.89
N ASP A 77 -3.09 -0.65 0.04
CA ASP A 77 -2.63 -1.12 -1.27
C ASP A 77 -1.11 -1.17 -1.32
N ILE A 78 -0.54 -2.35 -1.58
CA ILE A 78 0.91 -2.53 -1.65
C ILE A 78 1.36 -2.32 -3.08
N TRP A 79 2.29 -1.40 -3.31
CA TRP A 79 2.85 -1.21 -4.64
C TRP A 79 3.69 -2.43 -5.05
N MET A 80 3.48 -2.90 -6.27
CA MET A 80 4.23 -3.98 -6.90
C MET A 80 4.76 -3.56 -8.27
N GLY A 81 5.92 -4.12 -8.65
CA GLY A 81 6.63 -3.73 -9.87
C GLY A 81 5.97 -4.23 -11.16
N SER A 82 5.02 -5.17 -11.07
CA SER A 82 4.25 -5.64 -12.22
C SER A 82 2.84 -6.09 -11.85
N ARG A 83 1.95 -6.06 -12.84
CA ARG A 83 0.58 -6.55 -12.71
C ARG A 83 0.51 -8.04 -12.37
N ALA A 84 1.45 -8.84 -12.88
CA ALA A 84 1.55 -10.26 -12.54
C ALA A 84 1.83 -10.48 -11.05
N GLN A 85 2.72 -9.67 -10.44
CA GLN A 85 2.97 -9.72 -8.99
C GLN A 85 1.71 -9.32 -8.21
N ALA A 86 1.02 -8.27 -8.62
CA ALA A 86 -0.22 -7.83 -7.98
C ALA A 86 -1.32 -8.91 -8.03
N TYR A 87 -1.44 -9.65 -9.14
CA TYR A 87 -2.35 -10.79 -9.23
C TYR A 87 -1.96 -11.96 -8.34
N GLN A 88 -0.67 -12.30 -8.29
CA GLN A 88 -0.17 -13.37 -7.41
C GLN A 88 -0.37 -13.04 -5.92
N TRP A 89 -0.32 -11.75 -5.56
CA TRP A 89 -0.62 -11.30 -4.21
C TRP A 89 -2.06 -11.60 -3.79
N GLY A 90 -3.03 -11.25 -4.64
CA GLY A 90 -4.45 -11.39 -4.36
C GLY A 90 -4.97 -10.39 -3.32
N VAL A 91 -6.03 -10.76 -2.60
CA VAL A 91 -6.59 -9.97 -1.49
C VAL A 91 -6.34 -10.70 -0.18
N ARG A 92 -5.84 -10.00 0.82
CA ARG A 92 -5.48 -10.58 2.13
C ARG A 92 -5.94 -9.70 3.27
N SER A 93 -6.04 -10.27 4.46
CA SER A 93 -6.23 -9.50 5.69
C SER A 93 -4.90 -9.39 6.42
N VAL A 94 -4.53 -8.18 6.84
CA VAL A 94 -3.26 -7.90 7.51
C VAL A 94 -3.47 -7.10 8.79
N THR A 95 -2.51 -7.21 9.70
CA THR A 95 -2.33 -6.27 10.81
C THR A 95 -1.27 -5.25 10.43
N ILE A 96 -1.60 -3.97 10.59
CA ILE A 96 -0.68 -2.84 10.41
C ILE A 96 -0.19 -2.36 11.78
N THR A 97 1.09 -2.04 11.90
CA THR A 97 1.68 -1.52 13.14
C THR A 97 2.70 -0.42 12.82
N ALA A 98 2.64 0.69 13.54
CA ALA A 98 3.63 1.76 13.39
C ALA A 98 5.00 1.31 13.93
N VAL A 99 6.04 1.60 13.18
CA VAL A 99 7.43 1.48 13.62
C VAL A 99 7.82 2.80 14.28
N ARG A 100 8.30 2.73 15.52
CA ARG A 100 8.84 3.88 16.25
C ARG A 100 10.28 4.17 15.83
#